data_AF-H0F986-F1
#
_entry.id   AF-H0F986-F1
#
_cell.length_a   1.000
_cell.length_b   1.000
_cell.length_c   1.000
_cell.angle_alpha   90.00
_cell.angle_beta   90.00
_cell.angle_gamma   90.00
#
_symmetry.space_group_name_H-M   'P 1'
#
loop_
_entity.id
_entity.type
_entity.pdbx_description
1 polymer ?
#
loop_
_entity_poly.entity_id
_entity_poly.type
_entity_poly.pdbx_seq_one_letter_code
_entity_poly.pdbx_strand_id
1 'polypeptide(L)'
;MSKLRMMGAVARKEPQMSGKSSFVFSGVGRWAGILAVLGALALTGCAAPTVSARVTSFQQWPTGVEGQTYQFVPADPSQINNLEYQSFQDMVRAGIGATGLVEATSGAKGRFDVSFRYGTTQTQVMVRRPYDPFFYGGYGGFYGPRPWGMGAGYWGPDWVDVPMVVQRNSLSVFIRDTQKGGAEVYRSTAFILSERDDFIRTMPYLVRAIFDNFPGNNGAEREIQFPVQ
;
A
#
# COMPACT_ATOMS: atom_id res chain seq x y z
N MET A 1 -60.47 49.26 -53.95
CA MET A 1 -60.03 50.66 -53.85
C MET A 1 -59.17 50.83 -52.61
N SER A 2 -57.88 51.14 -52.75
CA SER A 2 -57.14 51.94 -51.75
C SER A 2 -55.83 52.46 -52.35
N LYS A 3 -55.43 53.65 -51.90
CA LYS A 3 -54.58 54.66 -52.55
C LYS A 3 -53.24 54.20 -53.15
N LEU A 4 -52.90 54.86 -54.26
CA LEU A 4 -51.64 54.87 -55.01
C LEU A 4 -50.86 56.17 -54.72
N ARG A 5 -49.53 56.18 -54.94
CA ARG A 5 -48.64 57.39 -55.08
C ARG A 5 -48.47 58.27 -53.81
N MET A 6 -47.41 59.05 -53.57
CA MET A 6 -46.06 59.29 -54.16
C MET A 6 -45.23 60.09 -53.10
N MET A 7 -43.93 60.42 -53.18
CA MET A 7 -42.80 60.18 -54.11
C MET A 7 -41.47 60.36 -53.32
N GLY A 8 -40.30 59.97 -53.86
CA GLY A 8 -39.00 60.48 -53.34
C GLY A 8 -37.82 59.52 -53.46
N ALA A 9 -37.08 59.58 -54.57
CA ALA A 9 -35.81 58.87 -54.73
C ALA A 9 -34.62 59.84 -54.63
N VAL A 10 -33.62 59.51 -53.81
CA VAL A 10 -32.24 59.98 -53.96
C VAL A 10 -31.31 58.82 -53.62
N ALA A 11 -30.34 58.56 -54.48
CA ALA A 11 -29.27 57.59 -54.25
C ALA A 11 -27.91 58.30 -54.19
N ARG A 12 -26.94 57.56 -53.63
CA ARG A 12 -25.48 57.64 -53.85
C ARG A 12 -24.63 58.34 -52.75
N LYS A 13 -23.46 57.71 -52.53
CA LYS A 13 -22.20 58.18 -51.90
C LYS A 13 -21.99 57.95 -50.39
N GLU A 14 -21.32 56.85 -50.07
CA GLU A 14 -20.34 56.77 -48.96
C GLU A 14 -19.16 57.74 -49.25
N PRO A 15 -18.39 58.24 -48.24
CA PRO A 15 -17.38 57.39 -47.59
C PRO A 15 -17.01 57.66 -46.10
N GLN A 16 -16.55 56.59 -45.43
CA GLN A 16 -15.42 56.51 -44.48
C GLN A 16 -15.49 56.99 -43.01
N MET A 17 -14.85 56.16 -42.16
CA MET A 17 -14.38 56.34 -40.76
C MET A 17 -15.43 56.71 -39.68
N SER A 18 -15.63 55.94 -38.60
CA SER A 18 -14.63 55.45 -37.64
C SER A 18 -15.31 54.54 -36.58
N GLY A 19 -14.55 53.71 -35.85
CA GLY A 19 -14.99 53.24 -34.52
C GLY A 19 -15.33 51.75 -34.32
N LYS A 20 -14.30 50.89 -34.41
CA LYS A 20 -14.00 49.77 -33.47
C LYS A 20 -15.19 49.03 -32.79
N SER A 21 -15.37 47.75 -33.11
CA SER A 21 -15.32 46.64 -32.11
C SER A 21 -15.58 45.26 -32.75
N SER A 22 -14.55 44.66 -33.33
CA SER A 22 -14.58 43.24 -33.70
C SER A 22 -14.43 42.36 -32.46
N PHE A 23 -15.52 41.68 -32.05
CA PHE A 23 -15.45 40.60 -31.07
C PHE A 23 -14.71 39.39 -31.67
N VAL A 24 -13.40 39.30 -31.42
CA VAL A 24 -12.59 38.15 -31.84
C VAL A 24 -12.70 37.04 -30.79
N PHE A 25 -13.66 36.13 -30.98
CA PHE A 25 -13.92 35.01 -30.08
C PHE A 25 -13.54 33.66 -30.70
N SER A 26 -12.30 33.52 -31.20
CA SER A 26 -11.80 32.30 -31.84
C SER A 26 -10.29 32.11 -31.68
N GLY A 27 -9.89 31.32 -30.68
CA GLY A 27 -8.48 30.92 -30.50
C GLY A 27 -8.21 30.38 -29.10
N VAL A 28 -8.12 31.28 -28.12
CA VAL A 28 -7.60 31.00 -26.76
C VAL A 28 -8.40 29.91 -26.03
N GLY A 29 -9.74 29.89 -26.15
CA GLY A 29 -10.59 28.92 -25.45
C GLY A 29 -10.35 27.45 -25.84
N ARG A 30 -9.93 27.15 -27.08
CA ARG A 30 -9.65 25.77 -27.52
C ARG A 30 -8.37 25.23 -26.90
N TRP A 31 -7.33 26.05 -26.79
CA TRP A 31 -6.06 25.69 -26.16
C TRP A 31 -6.19 25.56 -24.64
N ALA A 32 -6.98 26.44 -24.00
CA ALA A 32 -7.31 26.34 -22.59
C ALA A 32 -8.06 25.02 -22.27
N GLY A 33 -9.01 24.60 -23.11
CA GLY A 33 -9.71 23.33 -22.95
C GLY A 33 -8.79 22.11 -23.08
N ILE A 34 -7.86 22.12 -24.05
CA ILE A 34 -6.89 21.02 -24.24
C ILE A 34 -5.92 20.92 -23.05
N LEU A 35 -5.43 22.06 -22.54
CA LEU A 35 -4.58 22.09 -21.34
C LEU A 35 -5.31 21.62 -20.08
N ALA A 36 -6.60 21.94 -19.93
CA ALA A 36 -7.42 21.47 -18.81
C ALA A 36 -7.63 19.94 -18.85
N VAL A 37 -7.85 19.35 -20.03
CA VAL A 37 -7.98 17.89 -20.20
C VAL A 37 -6.64 17.17 -19.97
N LEU A 38 -5.53 17.72 -20.46
CA LEU A 38 -4.18 17.19 -20.17
C LEU A 38 -3.83 17.28 -18.68
N GLY A 39 -4.21 18.36 -18.00
CA GLY A 39 -4.06 18.50 -16.55
C GLY A 39 -4.88 17.46 -15.77
N ALA A 40 -6.14 17.23 -16.17
CA ALA A 40 -7.00 16.23 -15.53
C ALA A 40 -6.47 14.80 -15.70
N LEU A 41 -5.87 14.46 -16.85
CA LEU A 41 -5.23 13.17 -17.09
C LEU A 41 -3.92 12.99 -16.29
N ALA A 42 -3.21 14.07 -15.96
CA ALA A 42 -2.02 14.00 -15.09
C ALA A 42 -2.35 13.77 -13.60
N LEU A 43 -3.61 13.92 -13.20
CA LEU A 43 -4.08 13.76 -11.82
C LEU A 43 -4.59 12.34 -11.49
N THR A 44 -4.50 11.38 -12.41
CA THR A 44 -4.73 9.96 -12.12
C THR A 44 -3.55 9.32 -11.38
N GLY A 45 -3.06 9.99 -10.33
CA GLY A 45 -2.19 9.39 -9.33
C GLY A 45 -3.02 8.45 -8.46
N CYS A 46 -3.31 7.25 -8.97
CA CYS A 46 -3.97 6.22 -8.19
C CYS A 46 -3.19 6.00 -6.88
N ALA A 47 -3.89 6.10 -5.75
CA ALA A 47 -3.40 5.55 -4.49
C ALA A 47 -3.26 4.04 -4.69
N ALA A 48 -2.05 3.61 -5.05
CA ALA A 48 -1.73 2.19 -5.18
C ALA A 48 -2.02 1.53 -3.82
N PRO A 49 -2.73 0.38 -3.77
CA PRO A 49 -2.95 -0.30 -2.50
C PRO A 49 -1.61 -0.62 -1.84
N THR A 50 -1.42 -0.21 -0.59
CA THR A 50 -0.20 -0.47 0.16
C THR A 50 -0.43 -1.59 1.16
N VAL A 51 0.45 -2.60 1.14
CA VAL A 51 0.52 -3.64 2.17
C VAL A 51 1.53 -3.19 3.20
N SER A 52 1.09 -2.90 4.43
CA SER A 52 2.01 -2.71 5.54
C SER A 52 2.41 -4.05 6.16
N ALA A 53 3.71 -4.32 6.12
CA ALA A 53 4.35 -5.37 6.90
C ALA A 53 5.06 -4.72 8.08
N ARG A 54 4.85 -5.24 9.30
CA ARG A 54 5.56 -4.76 10.48
C ARG A 54 6.60 -5.75 10.92
N VAL A 55 7.82 -5.27 11.16
CA VAL A 55 9.01 -6.07 11.42
C VAL A 55 9.63 -5.66 12.75
N THR A 56 9.91 -6.62 13.61
CA THR A 56 10.67 -6.42 14.85
C THR A 56 11.92 -7.28 14.79
N SER A 57 13.09 -6.65 14.84
CA SER A 57 14.39 -7.34 14.73
C SER A 57 15.25 -7.13 15.98
N PHE A 58 15.88 -8.21 16.43
CA PHE A 58 16.82 -8.25 17.55
C PHE A 58 18.10 -8.94 17.08
N GLN A 59 19.25 -8.32 17.33
CA GLN A 59 20.53 -8.79 16.81
C GLN A 59 21.67 -8.66 17.81
N GLN A 60 22.45 -9.74 17.94
CA GLN A 60 23.74 -9.81 18.62
C GLN A 60 24.78 -10.37 17.64
N TRP A 61 24.80 -9.76 16.45
CA TRP A 61 25.54 -10.25 15.28
C TRP A 61 27.06 -10.18 15.50
N PRO A 62 27.84 -11.26 15.25
CA PRO A 62 29.29 -11.19 15.34
C PRO A 62 29.87 -10.39 14.16
N THR A 63 30.99 -9.69 14.39
CA THR A 63 31.75 -9.05 13.31
C THR A 63 32.52 -10.09 12.48
N GLY A 64 32.76 -9.78 11.20
CA GLY A 64 33.59 -10.62 10.32
C GLY A 64 32.97 -11.97 9.94
N VAL A 65 31.64 -12.02 9.73
CA VAL A 65 30.91 -13.25 9.40
C VAL A 65 30.47 -13.33 7.93
N GLU A 66 30.83 -12.37 7.10
CA GLU A 66 30.67 -12.45 5.64
C GLU A 66 31.45 -13.66 5.10
N GLY A 67 30.87 -14.38 4.14
CA GLY A 67 31.43 -15.62 3.60
C GLY A 67 31.35 -16.84 4.52
N GLN A 68 30.81 -16.71 5.74
CA GLN A 68 30.58 -17.87 6.61
C GLN A 68 29.42 -18.73 6.10
N THR A 69 29.49 -20.03 6.39
CA THR A 69 28.47 -20.99 5.97
C THR A 69 27.29 -21.04 6.93
N TYR A 70 26.08 -21.11 6.39
CA TYR A 70 24.86 -21.39 7.15
C TYR A 70 24.20 -22.69 6.68
N GLN A 71 23.42 -23.32 7.55
CA GLN A 71 22.61 -24.48 7.22
C GLN A 71 21.16 -24.26 7.67
N PHE A 72 20.21 -24.83 6.94
CA PHE A 72 18.81 -24.83 7.35
C PHE A 72 18.55 -25.94 8.37
N VAL A 73 18.02 -25.56 9.53
CA VAL A 73 17.56 -26.48 10.57
C VAL A 73 16.07 -26.22 10.80
N PRO A 74 15.17 -27.19 10.55
CA PRO A 74 13.75 -27.02 10.82
C PRO A 74 13.48 -26.64 12.28
N ALA A 75 12.73 -25.56 12.49
CA ALA A 75 12.34 -25.13 13.83
C ALA A 75 11.38 -26.12 14.52
N ASP A 76 10.69 -26.93 13.72
CA ASP A 76 9.75 -27.96 14.13
C ASP A 76 10.06 -29.26 13.35
N PRO A 77 10.35 -30.39 14.01
CA PRO A 77 10.63 -31.66 13.34
C PRO A 77 9.47 -32.20 12.49
N SER A 78 8.23 -31.80 12.75
CA SER A 78 7.06 -32.22 11.96
C SER A 78 7.04 -31.63 10.54
N GLN A 79 7.80 -30.56 10.30
CA GLN A 79 7.92 -29.92 8.99
C GLN A 79 8.95 -30.61 8.07
N ILE A 80 9.67 -31.62 8.58
CA ILE A 80 10.61 -32.42 7.79
C ILE A 80 9.80 -33.20 6.73
N ASN A 81 10.14 -33.00 5.45
CA ASN A 81 9.43 -33.47 4.26
C ASN A 81 8.11 -32.77 3.90
N ASN A 82 7.78 -31.62 4.51
CA ASN A 82 6.67 -30.79 4.02
C ASN A 82 7.08 -30.00 2.75
N LEU A 83 6.36 -30.20 1.64
CA LEU A 83 6.57 -29.48 0.37
C LEU A 83 6.32 -27.97 0.50
N GLU A 84 5.35 -27.57 1.31
CA GLU A 84 5.06 -26.16 1.59
C GLU A 84 6.25 -25.51 2.33
N TYR A 85 6.79 -26.21 3.33
CA TYR A 85 7.98 -25.79 4.07
C TYR A 85 9.21 -25.65 3.16
N GLN A 86 9.41 -26.57 2.22
CA GLN A 86 10.48 -26.47 1.22
C GLN A 86 10.31 -25.22 0.34
N SER A 87 9.10 -24.95 -0.17
CA SER A 87 8.83 -23.73 -0.95
C SER A 87 9.11 -22.45 -0.16
N PHE A 88 8.77 -22.41 1.13
CA PHE A 88 9.11 -21.28 2.01
C PHE A 88 10.61 -21.18 2.32
N GLN A 89 11.28 -22.32 2.51
CA GLN A 89 12.73 -22.38 2.71
C GLN A 89 13.46 -21.80 1.48
N ASP A 90 13.00 -22.06 0.27
CA ASP A 90 13.54 -21.49 -0.96
C ASP A 90 13.40 -19.96 -1.02
N MET A 91 12.25 -19.42 -0.58
CA MET A 91 12.06 -17.96 -0.46
C MET A 91 12.99 -17.35 0.59
N VAL A 92 13.11 -17.99 1.77
CA VAL A 92 14.00 -17.52 2.85
C VAL A 92 15.47 -17.60 2.43
N ARG A 93 15.89 -18.64 1.69
CA ARG A 93 17.24 -18.78 1.10
C ARG A 93 17.57 -17.59 0.20
N ALA A 94 16.65 -17.21 -0.68
CA ALA A 94 16.83 -16.05 -1.56
C ALA A 94 16.99 -14.73 -0.77
N GLY A 95 16.26 -14.57 0.34
CA GLY A 95 16.40 -13.42 1.24
C GLY A 95 17.74 -13.39 1.99
N ILE A 96 18.18 -14.54 2.53
CA ILE A 96 19.43 -14.64 3.31
C ILE A 96 20.67 -14.35 2.48
N GLY A 97 20.65 -14.55 1.16
CA GLY A 97 21.77 -14.19 0.29
C GLY A 97 22.21 -12.71 0.41
N ALA A 98 21.28 -11.80 0.76
CA ALA A 98 21.59 -10.39 1.01
C ALA A 98 22.45 -10.14 2.27
N THR A 99 22.56 -11.12 3.18
CA THR A 99 23.34 -11.02 4.42
C THR A 99 24.83 -11.31 4.25
N GLY A 100 25.27 -11.73 3.05
CA GLY A 100 26.66 -12.14 2.79
C GLY A 100 27.03 -13.53 3.31
N LEU A 101 26.07 -14.29 3.85
CA LEU A 101 26.25 -15.69 4.24
C LEU A 101 26.10 -16.62 3.03
N VAL A 102 26.84 -17.74 3.05
CA VAL A 102 26.83 -18.76 1.99
C VAL A 102 26.15 -20.02 2.49
N GLU A 103 25.30 -20.67 1.69
CA GLU A 103 24.70 -21.94 2.10
C GLU A 103 25.77 -23.04 2.16
N ALA A 104 25.79 -23.81 3.24
CA ALA A 104 26.69 -24.95 3.37
C ALA A 104 26.35 -26.02 2.33
N THR A 105 27.36 -26.66 1.76
CA THR A 105 27.18 -27.84 0.90
C THR A 105 26.32 -28.88 1.62
N SER A 106 25.38 -29.51 0.90
CA SER A 106 24.47 -30.51 1.48
C SER A 106 25.21 -31.56 2.30
N GLY A 107 24.84 -31.70 3.58
CA GLY A 107 25.47 -32.60 4.55
C GLY A 107 26.66 -32.03 5.34
N ALA A 108 27.20 -30.87 4.96
CA ALA A 108 28.21 -30.16 5.74
C ALA A 108 27.57 -29.30 6.84
N LYS A 109 28.18 -29.26 8.03
CA LYS A 109 27.69 -28.41 9.12
C LYS A 109 27.99 -26.94 8.85
N GLY A 110 26.95 -26.13 8.73
CA GLY A 110 27.07 -24.67 8.74
C GLY A 110 27.55 -24.16 10.09
N ARG A 111 28.20 -22.99 10.11
CA ARG A 111 28.46 -22.25 11.35
C ARG A 111 27.15 -21.72 11.94
N PHE A 112 26.25 -21.23 11.09
CA PHE A 112 24.98 -20.67 11.49
C PHE A 112 23.82 -21.61 11.21
N ASP A 113 23.01 -21.90 12.24
CA ASP A 113 21.75 -22.62 12.09
C ASP A 113 20.64 -21.61 11.82
N VAL A 114 20.14 -21.63 10.59
CA VAL A 114 18.98 -20.84 10.16
C VAL A 114 17.74 -21.67 10.36
N SER A 115 16.79 -21.15 11.12
CA SER A 115 15.47 -21.75 11.32
C SER A 115 14.39 -20.69 11.14
N PHE A 116 13.22 -21.09 10.66
CA PHE A 116 12.09 -20.18 10.55
C PHE A 116 10.80 -20.83 11.04
N ARG A 117 9.88 -19.98 11.52
CA ARG A 117 8.53 -20.35 11.92
C ARG A 117 7.55 -19.45 11.18
N TYR A 118 6.51 -20.04 10.65
CA TYR A 118 5.45 -19.35 9.92
C TYR A 118 4.10 -19.69 10.56
N GLY A 119 3.09 -18.86 10.32
CA GLY A 119 1.72 -19.16 10.73
C GLY A 119 0.77 -17.98 10.63
N THR A 120 -0.49 -18.31 10.37
CA THR A 120 -1.62 -17.38 10.38
C THR A 120 -2.29 -17.42 11.77
N THR A 121 -2.61 -16.24 12.32
CA THR A 121 -3.34 -16.11 13.58
C THR A 121 -4.48 -15.12 13.44
N GLN A 122 -5.71 -15.51 13.79
CA GLN A 122 -6.85 -14.61 13.74
C GLN A 122 -6.76 -13.58 14.87
N THR A 123 -6.88 -12.30 14.53
CA THR A 123 -6.83 -11.19 15.49
C THR A 123 -7.94 -10.18 15.20
N GLN A 124 -8.34 -9.41 16.21
CA GLN A 124 -9.29 -8.32 16.03
C GLN A 124 -8.54 -7.00 16.07
N VAL A 125 -8.77 -6.16 15.07
CA VAL A 125 -8.24 -4.80 15.01
C VAL A 125 -9.41 -3.82 14.87
N MET A 126 -9.33 -2.70 15.59
CA MET A 126 -10.28 -1.61 15.41
C MET A 126 -9.92 -0.87 14.13
N VAL A 127 -10.80 -0.92 13.13
CA VAL A 127 -10.62 -0.17 11.89
C VAL A 127 -11.60 0.99 11.89
N ARG A 128 -11.05 2.21 11.82
CA ARG A 128 -11.81 3.43 11.57
C ARG A 128 -12.38 3.36 10.16
N ARG A 129 -13.68 3.05 10.03
CA ARG A 129 -14.39 2.99 8.75
C ARG A 129 -15.37 4.16 8.66
N PRO A 130 -15.58 4.73 7.46
CA PRO A 130 -16.65 5.71 7.26
C PRO A 130 -17.98 4.98 7.38
N TYR A 131 -18.72 5.25 8.45
CA TYR A 131 -20.09 4.76 8.60
C TYR A 131 -21.04 5.81 8.05
N ASP A 132 -21.68 5.47 6.93
CA ASP A 132 -22.75 6.26 6.35
C ASP A 132 -24.11 5.63 6.75
N PRO A 133 -24.90 6.28 7.63
CA PRO A 133 -26.22 5.80 8.02
C PRO A 133 -27.18 5.61 6.85
N PHE A 134 -26.99 6.33 5.74
CA PHE A 134 -27.87 6.23 4.55
C PHE A 134 -27.63 4.96 3.73
N PHE A 135 -26.45 4.34 3.81
CA PHE A 135 -26.10 3.15 3.00
C PHE A 135 -26.12 1.83 3.77
N TYR A 136 -25.81 1.84 5.07
CA TYR A 136 -25.84 0.61 5.90
C TYR A 136 -27.12 0.45 6.73
N GLY A 137 -27.96 1.49 6.83
CA GLY A 137 -29.25 1.46 7.53
C GLY A 137 -30.42 1.16 6.59
N GLY A 138 -30.70 -0.12 6.34
CA GLY A 138 -31.88 -0.52 5.57
C GLY A 138 -33.18 -0.11 6.27
N TYR A 139 -33.89 0.87 5.68
CA TYR A 139 -35.22 1.39 6.08
C TYR A 139 -35.37 2.01 7.48
N GLY A 140 -35.69 3.31 7.51
CA GLY A 140 -36.52 3.92 8.56
C GLY A 140 -35.79 4.38 9.83
N GLY A 141 -35.06 5.51 9.74
CA GLY A 141 -34.43 6.17 10.90
C GLY A 141 -34.77 7.65 10.97
N PHE A 142 -35.86 8.00 11.67
CA PHE A 142 -36.23 9.39 12.00
C PHE A 142 -35.25 9.97 13.04
N TYR A 143 -34.05 10.36 12.60
CA TYR A 143 -33.13 11.14 13.44
C TYR A 143 -33.56 12.62 13.40
N GLY A 144 -34.38 12.99 14.38
CA GLY A 144 -34.88 14.35 14.54
C GLY A 144 -33.78 15.39 14.75
N PRO A 145 -34.07 16.68 14.47
CA PRO A 145 -33.09 17.74 14.57
C PRO A 145 -32.56 17.89 16.00
N ARG A 146 -31.24 18.02 16.15
CA ARG A 146 -30.62 18.47 17.41
C ARG A 146 -31.21 19.85 17.76
N PRO A 147 -31.67 20.14 18.99
CA PRO A 147 -32.51 21.33 19.25
C PRO A 147 -31.84 22.71 19.09
N TRP A 148 -30.55 22.76 18.72
CA TRP A 148 -29.74 23.97 18.64
C TRP A 148 -28.82 23.90 17.41
N GLY A 149 -29.26 24.44 16.28
CA GLY A 149 -28.45 24.47 15.04
C GLY A 149 -29.24 24.86 13.81
N MET A 150 -29.23 26.16 13.48
CA MET A 150 -29.83 26.69 12.25
C MET A 150 -29.03 26.23 11.01
N GLY A 151 -29.69 25.59 10.05
CA GLY A 151 -29.23 25.51 8.65
C GLY A 151 -28.32 24.34 8.25
N ALA A 152 -28.90 23.36 7.56
CA ALA A 152 -28.29 22.60 6.47
C ALA A 152 -26.83 22.10 6.63
N GLY A 153 -26.49 21.48 7.76
CA GLY A 153 -25.26 20.71 7.87
C GLY A 153 -25.37 19.36 7.15
N TYR A 154 -24.71 19.21 5.99
CA TYR A 154 -24.43 17.90 5.43
C TYR A 154 -23.40 17.20 6.33
N TRP A 155 -23.86 16.31 7.19
CA TRP A 155 -22.99 15.48 8.02
C TRP A 155 -22.32 14.46 7.12
N GLY A 156 -21.02 14.65 6.87
CA GLY A 156 -20.19 13.62 6.23
C GLY A 156 -20.15 12.33 7.08
N PRO A 157 -19.69 11.21 6.50
CA PRO A 157 -19.72 9.91 7.16
C PRO A 157 -19.03 9.97 8.53
N ASP A 158 -19.69 9.43 9.54
CA ASP A 158 -19.14 9.41 10.90
C ASP A 158 -18.08 8.32 11.01
N TRP A 159 -16.97 8.63 11.67
CA TRP A 159 -15.77 7.78 11.68
C TRP A 159 -15.74 6.92 12.93
N VAL A 160 -16.63 5.93 12.99
CA VAL A 160 -16.65 4.92 14.05
C VAL A 160 -15.56 3.86 13.86
N ASP A 161 -15.01 3.44 14.99
CA ASP A 161 -14.06 2.35 15.07
C ASP A 161 -14.85 1.03 15.17
N VAL A 162 -14.78 0.23 14.11
CA VAL A 162 -15.49 -1.06 14.02
C VAL A 162 -14.50 -2.19 14.28
N PRO A 163 -14.80 -3.15 15.18
CA PRO A 163 -13.96 -4.32 15.38
C PRO A 163 -14.00 -5.21 14.14
N MET A 164 -12.87 -5.28 13.43
CA MET A 164 -12.71 -6.15 12.28
C MET A 164 -11.87 -7.36 12.66
N VAL A 165 -12.37 -8.55 12.31
CA VAL A 165 -11.58 -9.78 12.31
C VAL A 165 -10.65 -9.75 11.10
N VAL A 166 -9.34 -9.86 11.34
CA VAL A 166 -8.30 -9.96 10.31
C VAL A 166 -7.38 -11.14 10.62
N GLN A 167 -6.79 -11.69 9.57
CA GLN A 167 -5.75 -12.71 9.68
C GLN A 167 -4.39 -12.03 9.79
N ARG A 168 -3.61 -12.40 10.82
CA ARG A 168 -2.22 -11.97 11.02
C ARG A 168 -1.31 -13.07 10.51
N ASN A 169 -0.79 -12.86 9.31
CA ASN A 169 0.19 -13.74 8.67
C ASN A 169 1.56 -13.37 9.22
N SER A 170 2.25 -14.30 9.88
CA SER A 170 3.51 -14.05 10.56
C SER A 170 4.63 -14.97 10.08
N LEU A 171 5.84 -14.41 9.96
CA LEU A 171 7.08 -15.11 9.68
C LEU A 171 8.12 -14.67 10.71
N SER A 172 8.73 -15.61 11.39
CA SER A 172 9.86 -15.38 12.29
C SER A 172 11.07 -16.17 11.82
N VAL A 173 12.18 -15.49 11.58
CA VAL A 173 13.47 -16.09 11.22
C VAL A 173 14.43 -15.96 12.41
N PHE A 174 15.11 -17.04 12.74
CA PHE A 174 16.08 -17.14 13.83
C PHE A 174 17.40 -17.69 13.29
N ILE A 175 18.52 -17.08 13.69
CA ILE A 175 19.86 -17.52 13.34
C ILE A 175 20.63 -17.77 14.64
N ARG A 176 21.20 -18.98 14.78
CA ARG A 176 22.01 -19.38 15.95
C ARG A 176 23.45 -19.65 15.53
N ASP A 177 24.42 -19.19 16.32
CA ASP A 177 25.86 -19.45 16.07
C ASP A 177 26.26 -20.74 16.80
N THR A 178 26.54 -21.80 16.03
CA THR A 178 26.95 -23.10 16.59
C THR A 178 28.30 -23.04 17.29
N GLN A 179 29.19 -22.11 16.90
CA GLN A 179 30.47 -21.90 17.57
C GLN A 179 30.31 -21.25 18.95
N LYS A 180 29.17 -20.59 19.21
CA LYS A 180 28.79 -20.02 20.51
C LYS A 180 27.79 -20.89 21.26
N GLY A 181 27.87 -22.22 21.09
CA GLY A 181 27.00 -23.17 21.79
C GLY A 181 25.52 -23.08 21.39
N GLY A 182 25.21 -22.58 20.20
CA GLY A 182 23.84 -22.41 19.72
C GLY A 182 23.16 -21.12 20.18
N ALA A 183 23.92 -20.12 20.64
CA ALA A 183 23.40 -18.81 21.00
C ALA A 183 22.67 -18.15 19.81
N GLU A 184 21.46 -17.62 20.06
CA GLU A 184 20.69 -16.87 19.07
C GLU A 184 21.35 -15.51 18.83
N VAL A 185 21.90 -15.32 17.61
CA VAL A 185 22.61 -14.10 17.21
C VAL A 185 21.73 -13.14 16.40
N TYR A 186 20.60 -13.62 15.88
CA TYR A 186 19.62 -12.81 15.16
C TYR A 186 18.24 -13.43 15.28
N ARG A 187 17.23 -12.59 15.51
CA ARG A 187 15.80 -12.89 15.43
C ARG A 187 15.12 -11.75 14.70
N SER A 188 14.30 -12.06 13.72
CA SER A 188 13.43 -11.07 13.08
C SER A 188 12.07 -11.65 12.82
N THR A 189 11.04 -10.94 13.29
CA THR A 189 9.64 -11.33 13.14
C THR A 189 8.94 -10.26 12.31
N ALA A 190 8.47 -10.65 11.13
CA ALA A 190 7.58 -9.85 10.30
C ALA A 190 6.14 -10.35 10.42
N PHE A 191 5.16 -9.45 10.38
CA PHE A 191 3.76 -9.81 10.20
C PHE A 191 3.05 -8.84 9.25
N ILE A 192 2.06 -9.36 8.53
CA ILE A 192 1.12 -8.62 7.68
C ILE A 192 -0.29 -8.92 8.17
N LEU A 193 -1.15 -7.91 8.20
CA LEU A 193 -2.59 -8.09 8.42
C LEU A 193 -3.29 -8.23 7.07
N SER A 194 -4.17 -9.21 6.95
CA SER A 194 -4.92 -9.49 5.72
C SER A 194 -6.38 -9.81 6.05
N GLU A 195 -7.32 -9.42 5.18
CA GLU A 195 -8.74 -9.78 5.35
C GLU A 195 -8.99 -11.29 5.04
N ARG A 196 -8.02 -11.97 4.43
CA ARG A 196 -8.08 -13.37 3.99
C ARG A 196 -6.80 -14.12 4.37
N ASP A 197 -6.89 -15.44 4.49
CA ASP A 197 -5.74 -16.32 4.72
C ASP A 197 -5.02 -16.65 3.40
N ASP A 198 -4.23 -15.69 2.91
CA ASP A 198 -3.44 -15.79 1.68
C ASP A 198 -1.93 -15.83 1.99
N PHE A 199 -1.51 -16.70 2.93
CA PHE A 199 -0.12 -16.72 3.44
C PHE A 199 0.94 -16.77 2.33
N ILE A 200 0.73 -17.63 1.31
CA ILE A 200 1.59 -17.79 0.12
C ILE A 200 1.89 -16.45 -0.56
N ARG A 201 0.88 -15.57 -0.70
CA ARG A 201 1.03 -14.26 -1.35
C ARG A 201 1.76 -13.26 -0.46
N THR A 202 1.57 -13.35 0.85
CA THR A 202 2.23 -12.45 1.83
C THR A 202 3.68 -12.82 2.11
N MET A 203 4.05 -14.09 1.98
CA MET A 203 5.39 -14.64 2.29
C MET A 203 6.56 -13.88 1.63
N PRO A 204 6.59 -13.59 0.32
CA PRO A 204 7.72 -12.85 -0.28
C PRO A 204 7.88 -11.43 0.28
N TYR A 205 6.77 -10.76 0.64
CA TYR A 205 6.82 -9.46 1.30
C TYR A 205 7.36 -9.57 2.73
N LEU A 206 6.96 -10.60 3.49
CA LEU A 206 7.49 -10.87 4.83
C LEU A 206 9.00 -11.15 4.80
N VAL A 207 9.47 -12.00 3.88
CA VAL A 207 10.90 -12.29 3.70
C VAL A 207 11.67 -11.01 3.36
N ARG A 208 11.18 -10.22 2.39
CA ARG A 208 11.80 -8.94 2.03
C ARG A 208 11.85 -7.97 3.21
N ALA A 209 10.78 -7.90 4.00
CA ALA A 209 10.68 -7.04 5.17
C ALA A 209 11.68 -7.44 6.27
N ILE A 210 11.91 -8.74 6.49
CA ILE A 210 12.87 -9.27 7.47
C ILE A 210 14.32 -8.87 7.14
N PHE A 211 14.71 -8.96 5.86
CA PHE A 211 16.09 -8.69 5.42
C PHE A 211 16.32 -7.22 4.98
N ASP A 212 15.28 -6.37 5.01
CA ASP A 212 15.40 -4.95 4.73
C ASP A 212 16.29 -4.25 5.78
N ASN A 213 17.36 -3.58 5.32
CA ASN A 213 18.35 -2.91 6.14
C ASN A 213 19.07 -3.83 7.16
N PHE A 214 19.38 -5.07 6.76
CA PHE A 214 20.33 -5.93 7.48
C PHE A 214 21.80 -5.62 7.09
N PRO A 215 22.77 -5.64 8.03
CA PRO A 215 22.63 -5.63 9.49
C PRO A 215 22.57 -4.19 10.02
N GLY A 216 21.65 -3.87 10.94
CA GLY A 216 21.53 -2.48 11.42
C GLY A 216 20.40 -2.18 12.41
N ASN A 217 19.32 -2.96 12.39
CA ASN A 217 18.15 -2.72 13.24
C ASN A 217 18.18 -3.65 14.46
N ASN A 218 18.40 -3.07 15.66
CA ASN A 218 18.30 -3.80 16.93
C ASN A 218 17.22 -3.18 17.82
N GLY A 219 16.18 -3.94 18.14
CA GLY A 219 15.06 -3.52 18.98
C GLY A 219 14.05 -2.57 18.31
N ALA A 220 14.21 -2.26 17.01
CA ALA A 220 13.30 -1.39 16.29
C ALA A 220 12.11 -2.17 15.71
N GLU A 221 10.89 -1.78 16.07
CA GLU A 221 9.65 -2.15 15.36
C GLU A 221 9.48 -1.16 14.18
N ARG A 222 9.52 -1.68 12.95
CA ARG A 222 9.42 -0.89 11.71
C ARG A 222 8.20 -1.31 10.91
N GLU A 223 7.39 -0.36 10.48
CA GLU A 223 6.32 -0.61 9.51
C GLU A 223 6.82 -0.27 8.09
N ILE A 224 6.85 -1.27 7.23
CA ILE A 224 7.31 -1.21 5.84
C ILE A 224 6.09 -1.32 4.94
N GLN A 225 5.84 -0.29 4.13
CA GLN A 225 4.75 -0.27 3.17
C GLN A 225 5.26 -0.74 1.80
N PHE A 226 4.66 -1.80 1.28
CA PHE A 226 4.91 -2.30 -0.07
C PHE A 226 3.76 -1.87 -1.00
N PRO A 227 4.04 -1.33 -2.20
CA PRO A 227 3.00 -1.21 -3.21
C PRO A 227 2.60 -2.61 -3.69
N VAL A 228 1.30 -2.91 -3.77
CA VAL A 228 0.86 -4.12 -4.48
C VAL A 228 1.15 -3.99 -5.96
N GLN A 229 1.50 -5.11 -6.59
CA GLN A 229 1.70 -5.27 -8.04
C GLN A 229 0.69 -6.31 -8.55
#